data_AF-A0A1I5RPS7-F1
#
_entry.id   AF-A0A1I5RPS7-F1
#
_cell.length_a   1.000
_cell.length_b   1.000
_cell.length_c   1.000
_cell.angle_alpha   90.00
_cell.angle_beta   90.00
_cell.angle_gamma   90.00
#
_symmetry.space_group_name_H-M   'P 1'
#
loop_
_entity.id
_entity.type
_entity.pdbx_description
1 polymer ?
#
loop_
_entity_poly.entity_id
_entity_poly.type
_entity_poly.pdbx_seq_one_letter_code
_entity_poly.pdbx_strand_id
1 'polypeptide(L)'
;MFLHYIQYSKEELEEVKAIFTAYSDFLGIDLRFQHFDTELETLHQVYGPPKGCIILAKTETQTAACIALKPIGEGICEMKRLFVKPEFRGRKLGKILVEELIDFARKAGYHSMKLDTLRSLGEAIKLYRSFGFTETEPYVFNPLEDVLFFELKL
;
A
#
# COMPACT_ATOMS: atom_id res chain seq x y z
N MET A 1 17.68 -9.33 -1.18
CA MET A 1 16.30 -8.80 -1.12
C MET A 1 16.35 -7.37 -1.60
N PHE A 2 15.48 -6.97 -2.52
CA PHE A 2 15.51 -5.67 -3.18
C PHE A 2 14.10 -5.12 -3.33
N LEU A 3 13.99 -3.80 -3.56
CA LEU A 3 12.73 -3.13 -3.86
C LEU A 3 12.58 -3.01 -5.38
N HIS A 4 11.36 -3.22 -5.87
CA HIS A 4 11.03 -3.23 -7.27
C HIS A 4 9.80 -2.36 -7.51
N TYR A 5 9.96 -1.30 -8.30
CA TYR A 5 8.87 -0.42 -8.71
C TYR A 5 8.19 -1.00 -9.95
N ILE A 6 6.89 -1.21 -9.88
CA ILE A 6 6.13 -1.84 -10.95
C ILE A 6 6.08 -0.96 -12.20
N GLN A 7 6.49 -1.54 -13.34
CA GLN A 7 6.45 -0.91 -14.65
C GLN A 7 5.20 -1.29 -15.48
N TYR A 8 4.25 -1.98 -14.85
CA TYR A 8 2.95 -2.37 -15.43
C TYR A 8 3.07 -3.28 -16.66
N SER A 9 4.15 -4.06 -16.76
CA SER A 9 4.18 -5.18 -17.69
C SER A 9 3.18 -6.27 -17.28
N LYS A 10 2.74 -7.09 -18.22
CA LYS A 10 1.79 -8.18 -17.95
C LYS A 10 2.29 -9.11 -16.83
N GLU A 11 3.58 -9.47 -16.83
CA GLU A 11 4.17 -10.36 -15.82
C GLU A 11 4.15 -9.72 -14.41
N GLU A 12 4.55 -8.46 -14.30
CA GLU A 12 4.51 -7.73 -13.02
C GLU A 12 3.09 -7.56 -12.49
N LEU A 13 2.11 -7.36 -13.38
CA LEU A 13 0.71 -7.26 -13.00
C LEU A 13 0.17 -8.57 -12.43
N GLU A 14 0.58 -9.72 -12.96
CA GLU A 14 0.26 -11.03 -12.37
C GLU A 14 0.90 -11.19 -10.99
N GLU A 15 2.13 -10.72 -10.78
CA GLU A 15 2.76 -10.73 -9.46
C GLU A 15 2.02 -9.85 -8.43
N VAL A 16 1.64 -8.63 -8.84
CA VAL A 16 0.85 -7.71 -8.01
C VAL A 16 -0.50 -8.33 -7.65
N LYS A 17 -1.17 -8.94 -8.62
CA LYS A 17 -2.44 -9.65 -8.42
C LYS A 17 -2.29 -10.77 -7.40
N ALA A 18 -1.24 -11.58 -7.51
CA ALA A 18 -0.99 -12.67 -6.58
C ALA A 18 -0.82 -12.18 -5.13
N ILE A 19 -0.01 -11.13 -4.90
CA ILE A 19 0.19 -10.62 -3.54
C ILE A 19 -1.00 -9.84 -2.99
N PHE A 20 -1.76 -9.13 -3.83
CA PHE A 20 -3.00 -8.46 -3.40
C PHE A 20 -4.09 -9.47 -3.03
N THR A 21 -4.17 -10.58 -3.76
CA THR A 21 -5.06 -11.70 -3.43
C THR A 21 -4.69 -12.29 -2.07
N ALA A 22 -3.41 -12.58 -1.85
CA ALA A 22 -2.93 -13.07 -0.55
C ALA A 22 -3.20 -12.09 0.61
N TYR A 23 -3.12 -10.78 0.36
CA TYR A 23 -3.50 -9.76 1.34
C TYR A 23 -5.00 -9.78 1.65
N SER A 24 -5.85 -9.88 0.62
CA SER A 24 -7.30 -9.98 0.78
C SER A 24 -7.70 -11.21 1.60
N ASP A 25 -7.14 -12.37 1.26
CA ASP A 25 -7.38 -13.63 1.96
C ASP A 25 -6.91 -13.53 3.42
N PHE A 26 -5.77 -12.90 3.68
CA PHE A 26 -5.26 -12.67 5.04
C PHE A 26 -6.21 -11.80 5.89
N LEU A 27 -6.80 -10.76 5.29
CA LEU A 27 -7.74 -9.90 6.00
C LEU A 27 -9.12 -10.56 6.21
N GLY A 28 -9.41 -11.65 5.52
CA GLY A 28 -10.75 -12.23 5.50
C GLY A 28 -11.81 -11.28 4.91
N ILE A 29 -11.35 -10.27 4.15
CA ILE A 29 -12.21 -9.29 3.50
C ILE A 29 -12.20 -9.61 2.02
N ASP A 30 -13.37 -9.56 1.40
CA ASP A 30 -13.49 -9.65 -0.04
C ASP A 30 -13.09 -8.29 -0.64
N LEU A 31 -11.79 -8.06 -0.80
CA LEU A 31 -11.28 -6.97 -1.65
C LEU A 31 -11.31 -7.38 -3.13
N ARG A 32 -11.83 -8.59 -3.42
CA ARG A 32 -12.04 -9.16 -4.74
C ARG A 32 -13.28 -8.52 -5.35
N PHE A 33 -13.10 -7.38 -6.01
CA PHE A 33 -14.13 -6.90 -6.92
C PHE A 33 -14.27 -7.93 -8.05
N GLN A 34 -15.51 -8.31 -8.37
CA GLN A 34 -15.87 -9.43 -9.25
C GLN A 34 -15.45 -9.26 -10.74
N HIS A 35 -14.44 -8.44 -11.06
CA HIS A 35 -13.90 -8.21 -12.41
C HIS A 35 -12.37 -7.97 -12.40
N PHE A 36 -11.61 -8.93 -11.87
CA PHE A 36 -10.14 -8.82 -11.70
C PHE A 36 -9.34 -8.51 -12.97
N ASP A 37 -9.77 -8.99 -14.14
CA ASP A 37 -9.09 -8.67 -15.40
C ASP A 37 -9.32 -7.20 -15.80
N THR A 38 -10.48 -6.64 -15.48
CA THR A 38 -10.78 -5.21 -15.64
C THR A 38 -10.07 -4.36 -14.59
N GLU A 39 -9.88 -4.86 -13.37
CA GLU A 39 -9.20 -4.14 -12.29
C GLU A 39 -7.68 -4.01 -12.55
N LEU A 40 -7.04 -5.01 -13.18
CA LEU A 40 -5.65 -4.94 -13.65
C LEU A 40 -5.43 -3.77 -14.64
N GLU A 41 -6.38 -3.55 -15.54
CA GLU A 41 -6.35 -2.42 -16.48
C GLU A 41 -6.47 -1.06 -15.76
N THR A 42 -7.12 -1.04 -14.60
CA THR A 42 -7.26 0.18 -13.79
C THR A 42 -6.11 0.40 -12.79
N LEU A 43 -5.30 -0.62 -12.47
CA LEU A 43 -4.16 -0.46 -11.55
C LEU A 43 -3.21 0.63 -12.04
N HIS A 44 -2.98 0.72 -13.34
CA HIS A 44 -2.18 1.79 -13.93
C HIS A 44 -2.85 3.16 -13.79
N GLN A 45 -4.18 3.24 -13.89
CA GLN A 45 -4.89 4.50 -13.73
C GLN A 45 -4.88 4.98 -12.27
N VAL A 46 -4.95 4.04 -11.32
CA VAL A 46 -5.02 4.34 -9.88
C VAL A 46 -3.64 4.58 -9.27
N TYR A 47 -2.68 3.72 -9.58
CA TYR A 47 -1.34 3.72 -8.96
C TYR A 47 -0.22 4.08 -9.94
N GLY A 48 -0.53 4.37 -11.20
CA GLY A 48 0.50 4.56 -12.21
C GLY A 48 1.35 5.82 -12.03
N PRO A 49 2.57 5.81 -12.57
CA PRO A 49 3.43 6.99 -12.57
C PRO A 49 2.83 8.13 -13.42
N PRO A 50 3.24 9.40 -13.19
CA PRO A 50 4.26 9.83 -12.23
C PRO A 50 3.72 10.06 -10.81
N LYS A 51 2.40 9.97 -10.62
CA LYS A 51 1.74 10.39 -9.37
C LYS A 51 1.47 9.24 -8.40
N GLY A 52 1.40 8.01 -8.86
CA GLY A 52 1.32 6.82 -8.01
C GLY A 52 2.53 5.91 -8.16
N CYS A 53 2.57 4.89 -7.32
CA CYS A 53 3.42 3.73 -7.55
C CYS A 53 2.90 2.48 -6.82
N ILE A 54 3.38 1.31 -7.25
CA ILE A 54 3.34 0.07 -6.49
C ILE A 54 4.79 -0.40 -6.33
N ILE A 55 5.19 -0.71 -5.08
CA ILE A 55 6.53 -1.18 -4.75
C ILE A 55 6.42 -2.58 -4.17
N LEU A 56 7.16 -3.51 -4.75
CA LEU A 56 7.33 -4.88 -4.26
C LEU A 56 8.67 -5.02 -3.55
N ALA A 57 8.69 -5.71 -2.41
CA ALA A 57 9.93 -6.24 -1.85
C ALA A 57 10.10 -7.69 -2.32
N LYS A 58 11.19 -7.97 -3.04
CA LYS A 58 11.44 -9.27 -3.69
C LYS A 58 12.69 -9.94 -3.15
N THR A 59 12.63 -11.27 -3.03
CA THR A 59 13.83 -12.12 -3.00
C THR A 59 14.21 -12.49 -4.43
N GLU A 60 15.26 -13.30 -4.59
CA GLU A 60 15.64 -13.84 -5.91
C GLU A 60 14.54 -14.74 -6.52
N THR A 61 13.65 -15.30 -5.70
CA THR A 61 12.70 -16.34 -6.12
C THR A 61 11.24 -15.96 -5.95
N GLN A 62 10.91 -14.99 -5.10
CA GLN A 62 9.52 -14.64 -4.83
C GLN A 62 9.31 -13.23 -4.29
N THR A 63 8.10 -12.71 -4.50
CA THR A 63 7.62 -11.47 -3.89
C THR A 63 7.23 -11.70 -2.43
N ALA A 64 7.85 -10.94 -1.53
CA ALA A 64 7.74 -11.09 -0.09
C ALA A 64 6.76 -10.09 0.55
N ALA A 65 6.68 -8.88 0.00
CA ALA A 65 5.83 -7.81 0.52
C ALA A 65 5.48 -6.81 -0.58
N CYS A 66 4.43 -6.00 -0.35
CA CYS A 66 4.03 -4.91 -1.24
C CYS A 66 3.57 -3.69 -0.45
N ILE A 67 3.60 -2.54 -1.10
CA ILE A 67 2.95 -1.29 -0.70
C ILE A 67 2.56 -0.50 -1.96
N ALA A 68 1.55 0.36 -1.87
CA ALA A 68 1.12 1.18 -2.98
C ALA A 68 0.80 2.61 -2.54
N LEU A 69 0.89 3.55 -3.48
CA LEU A 69 0.51 4.95 -3.31
C LEU A 69 -0.36 5.39 -4.47
N LYS A 70 -1.46 6.07 -4.17
CA LYS A 70 -2.29 6.76 -5.17
C LYS A 70 -2.51 8.24 -4.84
N PRO A 71 -2.62 9.13 -5.83
CA PRO A 71 -3.08 10.50 -5.60
C PRO A 71 -4.52 10.53 -5.09
N ILE A 72 -4.84 11.46 -4.18
CA ILE A 72 -6.22 11.75 -3.78
C ILE A 72 -6.61 13.24 -3.95
N GLY A 73 -5.74 14.03 -4.59
CA GLY A 73 -6.00 15.43 -4.94
C GLY A 73 -5.23 16.43 -4.09
N GLU A 74 -5.14 17.67 -4.57
CA GLU A 74 -4.60 18.83 -3.81
C GLU A 74 -3.19 18.64 -3.22
N GLY A 75 -2.32 17.84 -3.84
CA GLY A 75 -0.98 17.55 -3.27
C GLY A 75 -1.00 16.57 -2.10
N ILE A 76 -2.08 15.79 -1.97
CA ILE A 76 -2.25 14.71 -0.99
C ILE A 76 -2.23 13.35 -1.70
N CYS A 77 -1.50 12.41 -1.13
CA CYS A 77 -1.49 11.01 -1.54
C CYS A 77 -2.06 10.10 -0.47
N GLU A 78 -2.41 8.88 -0.87
CA GLU A 78 -2.89 7.84 0.03
C GLU A 78 -2.00 6.61 -0.08
N MET A 79 -1.47 6.15 1.05
CA MET A 79 -0.77 4.88 1.16
C MET A 79 -1.78 3.74 1.34
N LYS A 80 -1.65 2.70 0.52
CA LYS A 80 -2.55 1.55 0.50
C LYS A 80 -1.77 0.24 0.38
N ARG A 81 -2.47 -0.86 0.65
CA ARG A 81 -2.04 -2.23 0.33
C ARG A 81 -0.66 -2.60 0.93
N LEU A 82 -0.33 -2.08 2.11
CA LEU A 82 0.86 -2.53 2.84
C LEU A 82 0.64 -3.96 3.34
N PHE A 83 1.42 -4.91 2.82
CA PHE A 83 1.33 -6.30 3.23
C PHE A 83 2.70 -6.97 3.20
N VAL A 84 2.99 -7.75 4.24
CA VAL A 84 4.16 -8.65 4.32
C VAL A 84 3.64 -10.06 4.51
N LYS A 85 4.00 -10.94 3.58
CA LYS A 85 3.64 -12.36 3.65
C LYS A 85 4.13 -12.98 4.97
N PRO A 86 3.34 -13.84 5.64
CA PRO A 86 3.65 -14.36 6.98
C PRO A 86 5.08 -14.89 7.15
N GLU A 87 5.57 -15.66 6.18
CA GLU A 87 6.89 -16.29 6.16
C GLU A 87 8.06 -15.28 6.04
N PHE A 88 7.77 -14.01 5.73
CA PHE A 88 8.75 -12.92 5.63
C PHE A 88 8.64 -11.88 6.75
N ARG A 89 7.73 -12.07 7.72
CA ARG A 89 7.58 -11.16 8.86
C ARG A 89 8.80 -11.21 9.80
N GLY A 90 8.94 -10.20 10.65
CA GLY A 90 10.11 -10.03 11.52
C GLY A 90 11.37 -9.50 10.83
N ARG A 91 11.35 -9.31 9.50
CA ARG A 91 12.49 -8.83 8.71
C ARG A 91 12.47 -7.31 8.43
N LYS A 92 11.65 -6.56 9.18
CA LYS A 92 11.45 -5.10 9.03
C LYS A 92 10.99 -4.65 7.62
N LEU A 93 10.48 -5.56 6.80
CA LEU A 93 10.02 -5.27 5.43
C LEU A 93 8.96 -4.18 5.35
N GLY A 94 7.98 -4.20 6.27
CA GLY A 94 6.97 -3.14 6.31
C GLY A 94 7.56 -1.77 6.58
N LYS A 95 8.58 -1.68 7.45
CA LYS A 95 9.30 -0.44 7.71
C LYS A 95 10.03 0.05 6.46
N ILE A 96 10.79 -0.83 5.81
CA ILE A 96 11.56 -0.50 4.60
C ILE A 96 10.62 0.02 3.50
N LEU A 97 9.47 -0.62 3.30
CA LEU A 97 8.49 -0.22 2.29
C LEU A 97 7.83 1.13 2.60
N VAL A 98 7.46 1.40 3.86
CA VAL A 98 6.88 2.69 4.26
C VAL A 98 7.89 3.82 4.09
N GLU A 99 9.15 3.58 4.48
CA GLU A 99 10.24 4.55 4.32
C GLU A 99 10.46 4.92 2.85
N GLU A 100 10.59 3.91 1.97
CA GLU A 100 10.72 4.12 0.53
C GLU A 100 9.52 4.88 -0.07
N LEU A 101 8.30 4.54 0.37
CA LEU A 101 7.09 5.16 -0.16
C LEU A 101 6.95 6.64 0.26
N ILE A 102 7.34 6.97 1.50
CA ILE A 102 7.40 8.36 1.98
C ILE A 102 8.41 9.17 1.15
N ASP A 103 9.58 8.60 0.88
CA ASP A 103 10.60 9.25 0.07
C ASP A 103 10.15 9.46 -1.38
N PHE A 104 9.46 8.47 -1.98
CA PHE A 104 8.80 8.63 -3.26
C PHE A 104 7.79 9.78 -3.22
N ALA A 105 6.92 9.82 -2.19
CA ALA A 105 5.88 10.83 -2.09
C ALA A 105 6.45 12.26 -2.00
N ARG A 106 7.49 12.46 -1.21
CA ARG A 106 8.22 13.74 -1.12
C ARG A 106 8.81 14.17 -2.46
N LYS A 107 9.49 13.25 -3.15
CA LYS A 107 10.08 13.51 -4.48
C LYS A 107 9.02 13.82 -5.54
N ALA A 108 7.83 13.22 -5.42
CA ALA A 108 6.69 13.50 -6.28
C ALA A 108 5.96 14.81 -5.94
N GLY A 109 6.36 15.54 -4.89
CA GLY A 109 5.83 16.84 -4.52
C GLY A 109 4.56 16.81 -3.65
N TYR A 110 4.25 15.67 -3.02
CA TYR A 110 3.16 15.60 -2.05
C TYR A 110 3.55 16.28 -0.73
N HIS A 111 2.58 16.98 -0.11
CA HIS A 111 2.76 17.61 1.21
C HIS A 111 2.04 16.85 2.34
N SER A 112 1.18 15.89 2.00
CA SER A 112 0.48 15.05 2.96
C SER A 112 0.27 13.64 2.41
N MET A 113 0.46 12.65 3.29
CA MET A 113 0.14 11.24 3.05
C MET A 113 -0.90 10.78 4.04
N LYS A 114 -2.00 10.22 3.54
CA LYS A 114 -3.07 9.64 4.36
C LYS A 114 -3.13 8.13 4.23
N LEU A 115 -3.74 7.47 5.20
CA LEU A 115 -4.06 6.05 5.16
C LEU A 115 -5.26 5.74 6.04
N ASP A 116 -5.89 4.61 5.77
CA ASP A 116 -6.85 3.96 6.64
C ASP A 116 -6.35 2.56 7.06
N THR A 117 -6.70 2.12 8.27
CA THR A 117 -6.32 0.81 8.79
C THR A 117 -7.34 0.29 9.78
N LEU A 118 -7.56 -1.03 9.82
CA LEU A 118 -8.42 -1.64 10.83
C LEU A 118 -7.79 -1.54 12.22
N ARG A 119 -8.58 -1.20 13.23
CA ARG A 119 -8.13 -1.10 14.63
C ARG A 119 -7.48 -2.39 15.14
N SER A 120 -7.90 -3.55 14.62
CA SER A 120 -7.34 -4.87 14.93
C SER A 120 -5.89 -5.06 14.46
N LEU A 121 -5.41 -4.26 13.50
CA LEU A 121 -4.05 -4.34 12.94
C LEU A 121 -3.05 -3.56 13.80
N GLY A 122 -2.93 -3.93 15.08
CA GLY A 122 -2.11 -3.22 16.07
C GLY A 122 -0.63 -3.03 15.67
N GLU A 123 -0.03 -4.00 14.97
CA GLU A 123 1.36 -3.88 14.49
C GLU A 123 1.50 -2.85 13.35
N ALA A 124 0.50 -2.74 12.47
CA ALA A 124 0.49 -1.70 11.44
C ALA A 124 0.31 -0.31 12.08
N ILE A 125 -0.58 -0.18 13.05
CA ILE A 125 -0.79 1.07 13.80
C ILE A 125 0.50 1.53 14.49
N LYS A 126 1.20 0.63 15.19
CA LYS A 126 2.51 0.93 15.81
C LYS A 126 3.53 1.38 14.77
N LEU A 127 3.57 0.70 13.61
CA LEU A 127 4.47 1.06 12.52
C LEU A 127 4.18 2.48 12.02
N TYR A 128 2.93 2.82 11.72
CA TYR A 128 2.57 4.16 11.23
C TYR A 128 2.92 5.24 12.25
N ARG A 129 2.55 5.04 13.52
CA ARG A 129 2.93 5.99 14.59
C ARG A 129 4.44 6.17 14.70
N SER A 130 5.25 5.14 14.46
CA SER A 130 6.72 5.25 14.47
C SER A 130 7.29 6.11 13.33
N PHE A 131 6.54 6.31 12.25
CA PHE A 131 6.87 7.22 11.16
C PHE A 131 6.28 8.63 11.34
N GLY A 132 5.61 8.90 12.46
CA GLY A 132 5.02 10.20 12.77
C GLY A 132 3.60 10.39 12.23
N PHE A 133 2.94 9.33 11.75
CA PHE A 133 1.52 9.40 11.44
C PHE A 133 0.69 9.66 12.70
N THR A 134 -0.27 10.57 12.57
CA THR A 134 -1.22 10.93 13.64
C THR A 134 -2.64 10.61 13.19
N GLU A 135 -3.50 10.22 14.12
CA GLU A 135 -4.91 9.95 13.81
C GLU A 135 -5.60 11.23 13.31
N THR A 136 -6.50 11.09 12.35
CA THR A 136 -7.25 12.19 11.73
C THR A 136 -8.71 11.79 11.52
N GLU A 137 -9.55 12.75 11.18
CA GLU A 137 -10.94 12.48 10.81
C GLU A 137 -11.01 11.66 9.51
N PRO A 138 -12.06 10.85 9.32
CA PRO A 138 -12.30 10.15 8.07
C PRO A 138 -12.26 11.09 6.86
N TYR A 139 -11.43 10.77 5.87
CA TYR A 139 -11.32 11.52 4.61
C TYR A 139 -11.94 10.79 3.41
N VAL A 140 -12.38 9.55 3.63
CA VAL A 140 -13.06 8.72 2.64
C VAL A 140 -14.04 7.80 3.36
N PHE A 141 -15.13 7.44 2.70
CA PHE A 141 -16.02 6.40 3.20
C PHE A 141 -15.32 5.04 3.15
N ASN A 142 -15.31 4.32 4.27
CA ASN A 142 -14.87 2.94 4.35
C ASN A 142 -16.04 2.08 4.85
N PRO A 143 -16.48 1.05 4.11
CA PRO A 143 -17.59 0.20 4.52
C PRO A 143 -17.26 -0.73 5.69
N LEU A 144 -15.98 -0.86 6.04
CA LEU A 144 -15.52 -1.69 7.14
C LEU A 144 -15.75 -0.96 8.47
N GLU A 145 -16.21 -1.70 9.47
CA GLU A 145 -16.31 -1.21 10.84
C GLU A 145 -14.91 -1.09 11.48
N ASP A 146 -14.80 -0.25 12.52
CA ASP A 146 -13.56 -0.07 13.31
C ASP A 146 -12.32 0.35 12.52
N VAL A 147 -12.50 1.19 11.51
CA VAL A 147 -11.41 1.79 10.73
C VAL A 147 -10.88 3.04 11.43
N LEU A 148 -9.56 3.12 11.51
CA LEU A 148 -8.81 4.30 11.92
C LEU A 148 -8.22 5.00 10.69
N PHE A 149 -8.22 6.32 10.70
CA PHE A 149 -7.60 7.14 9.66
C PHE A 149 -6.39 7.85 10.23
N PHE A 150 -5.32 7.92 9.45
CA PHE A 150 -4.08 8.56 9.83
C PHE A 150 -3.59 9.52 8.74
N GLU A 151 -2.84 10.53 9.16
CA GLU A 151 -2.16 11.49 8.30
C GLU A 151 -0.72 11.72 8.75
N LEU A 152 0.17 11.83 7.77
CA LEU A 152 1.55 12.29 7.91
C LEU A 152 1.73 13.53 7.04
N LYS A 153 2.24 14.62 7.62
CA LYS A 153 2.73 15.77 6.86
C LYS A 153 4.13 15.44 6.32
N LEU A 154 4.33 15.60 5.02
CA LEU A 154 5.53 15.15 4.30
C LEU A 154 6.64 16.19 4.29
#